data_AF-A0A075MV46-F1
#
_entry.id   AF-A0A075MV46-F1
#
_cell.length_a   1.000
_cell.length_b   1.000
_cell.length_c   1.000
_cell.angle_alpha   90.00
_cell.angle_beta   90.00
_cell.angle_gamma   90.00
#
_symmetry.space_group_name_H-M   'P 1'
#
loop_
_entity.id
_entity.type
_entity.pdbx_description
1 polymer ?
#
loop_
_entity_poly.entity_id
_entity_poly.type
_entity_poly.pdbx_seq_one_letter_code
_entity_poly.pdbx_strand_id
1 'polypeptide(L)'
;MVENDKADDCNNTNDDAIAAELDSILDSYADDETRPQDNVLNEEQEQEFLARFERIKVEVIKPTMEEIGKYLERKGHSYQIKDNASPYHDENPIIKMEIYPKISAADDGRLQEHEFPTIAFIAEPDIATVGIEVRDGMPRRPGLTRGHTTNLESLTKEYVRNQIITVIKMNFVKRPARKNSD
;
A
#
# COMPACT_ATOMS: atom_id res chain seq x y z
N MET A 1 -39.54 -25.53 -54.01
CA MET A 1 -38.93 -26.48 -53.07
C MET A 1 -37.43 -26.40 -53.28
N VAL A 2 -36.66 -26.45 -52.19
CA VAL A 2 -35.19 -26.34 -52.04
C VAL A 2 -34.74 -25.00 -51.40
N GLU A 3 -34.51 -25.14 -50.08
CA GLU A 3 -33.34 -24.73 -49.25
C GLU A 3 -33.03 -23.25 -48.91
N ASN A 4 -32.86 -23.08 -47.58
CA ASN A 4 -31.84 -22.28 -46.86
C ASN A 4 -32.00 -20.73 -46.92
N ASP A 5 -31.84 -19.97 -45.83
CA ASP A 5 -30.93 -20.12 -44.70
C ASP A 5 -31.48 -19.53 -43.39
N LYS A 6 -31.07 -20.18 -42.29
CA LYS A 6 -31.07 -19.67 -40.92
C LYS A 6 -30.00 -18.59 -40.76
N ALA A 7 -30.39 -17.44 -40.21
CA ALA A 7 -29.56 -16.45 -39.51
C ALA A 7 -30.57 -15.39 -39.04
N ASP A 8 -30.66 -14.88 -37.82
CA ASP A 8 -29.75 -14.81 -36.68
C ASP A 8 -30.67 -14.65 -35.45
N ASP A 9 -30.57 -15.52 -34.45
CA ASP A 9 -31.13 -15.22 -33.13
C ASP A 9 -30.36 -15.99 -32.04
N CYS A 10 -29.04 -15.78 -32.01
CA CYS A 10 -28.16 -16.42 -31.03
C CYS A 10 -27.18 -15.45 -30.34
N ASN A 11 -27.41 -14.13 -30.43
CA ASN A 11 -26.56 -13.14 -29.75
C ASN A 11 -27.19 -12.48 -28.53
N ASN A 12 -28.51 -12.57 -28.31
CA ASN A 12 -29.16 -11.82 -27.22
C ASN A 12 -29.02 -12.47 -25.84
N THR A 13 -28.90 -13.80 -25.77
CA THR A 13 -28.91 -14.51 -24.48
C THR A 13 -27.58 -14.46 -23.71
N ASN A 14 -26.47 -14.24 -24.42
CA ASN A 14 -25.16 -14.12 -23.77
C ASN A 14 -24.94 -12.72 -23.22
N ASP A 15 -25.36 -11.69 -23.95
CA ASP A 15 -25.23 -10.30 -23.51
C ASP A 15 -26.14 -10.03 -22.30
N ASP A 16 -27.36 -10.60 -22.29
CA ASP A 16 -28.27 -10.52 -21.14
C ASP A 16 -27.73 -11.29 -19.91
N ALA A 17 -27.05 -12.42 -20.12
CA ALA A 17 -26.43 -13.19 -19.03
C ALA A 17 -25.18 -12.49 -18.47
N ILE A 18 -24.37 -11.87 -19.33
CA ILE A 18 -23.21 -11.07 -18.94
C ILE A 18 -23.67 -9.80 -18.21
N ALA A 19 -24.73 -9.14 -18.69
CA ALA A 19 -25.30 -7.98 -18.02
C ALA A 19 -25.82 -8.35 -16.62
N ALA A 20 -26.54 -9.46 -16.47
CA ALA A 20 -27.02 -9.93 -15.18
C ALA A 20 -25.89 -10.33 -14.22
N GLU A 21 -24.80 -10.92 -14.72
CA GLU A 21 -23.62 -11.24 -13.92
C GLU A 21 -22.89 -9.96 -13.49
N LEU A 22 -22.74 -8.98 -14.39
CA LEU A 22 -22.14 -7.69 -14.09
C LEU A 22 -22.98 -6.89 -13.10
N ASP A 23 -24.30 -6.82 -13.28
CA ASP A 23 -25.21 -6.15 -12.35
C ASP A 23 -25.15 -6.81 -10.97
N SER A 24 -25.13 -8.14 -10.89
CA SER A 24 -24.95 -8.84 -9.61
C SER A 24 -23.60 -8.56 -8.95
N ILE A 25 -22.52 -8.42 -9.73
CA ILE A 25 -21.20 -8.06 -9.21
C ILE A 25 -21.20 -6.60 -8.72
N LEU A 26 -21.80 -5.69 -9.48
CA LEU A 26 -21.86 -4.26 -9.15
C LEU A 26 -22.79 -3.99 -7.96
N ASP A 27 -23.94 -4.66 -7.88
CA ASP A 27 -24.85 -4.60 -6.74
C ASP A 27 -24.20 -5.20 -5.50
N SER A 28 -23.44 -6.30 -5.62
CA SER A 28 -22.66 -6.84 -4.50
C SER A 28 -21.56 -5.90 -4.02
N TYR A 29 -21.02 -5.07 -4.92
CA TYR A 29 -20.02 -4.05 -4.60
C TYR A 29 -20.68 -2.85 -3.90
N ALA A 30 -21.88 -2.44 -4.32
CA ALA A 30 -22.67 -1.40 -3.66
C ALA A 30 -23.20 -1.83 -2.28
N ASP A 31 -23.52 -3.13 -2.12
CA ASP A 31 -23.91 -3.70 -0.82
C ASP A 31 -22.70 -3.88 0.12
N ASP A 32 -21.49 -4.10 -0.40
CA ASP A 32 -20.27 -4.12 0.41
C ASP A 32 -19.85 -2.72 0.91
N GLU A 33 -20.26 -1.64 0.23
CA GLU A 33 -20.14 -0.26 0.73
C GLU A 33 -21.16 0.06 1.86
N THR A 34 -22.19 -0.77 2.05
CA THR A 34 -23.21 -0.58 3.10
C THR A 34 -23.13 -1.60 4.23
N ARG A 35 -22.00 -2.29 4.40
CA ARG A 35 -21.73 -2.94 5.68
C ARG A 35 -21.70 -1.85 6.76
N PRO A 36 -22.56 -1.92 7.80
CA PRO A 36 -22.45 -0.99 8.91
C PRO A 36 -21.05 -1.16 9.51
N GLN A 37 -20.22 -0.13 9.37
CA GLN A 37 -19.02 0.04 10.18
C GLN A 37 -19.51 0.22 11.61
N ASP A 38 -19.65 -0.88 12.36
CA ASP A 38 -20.12 -0.87 13.75
C ASP A 38 -19.19 -0.12 14.74
N ASN A 39 -18.17 0.59 14.22
CA ASN A 39 -17.20 1.37 14.99
C ASN A 39 -17.01 2.79 14.42
N VAL A 40 -18.09 3.47 14.00
CA VAL A 40 -17.99 4.93 13.79
C VAL A 40 -17.62 5.57 15.13
N LEU A 41 -16.37 6.00 15.26
CA LEU A 41 -15.93 6.78 16.41
C LEU A 41 -16.76 8.06 16.48
N ASN A 42 -17.12 8.48 17.69
CA ASN A 42 -17.59 9.85 17.84
C ASN A 42 -16.40 10.83 17.73
N GLU A 43 -16.69 12.12 17.54
CA GLU A 43 -15.65 13.15 17.35
C GLU A 43 -14.59 13.16 18.47
N GLU A 44 -14.97 12.86 19.72
CA GLU A 44 -14.05 12.83 20.86
C GLU A 44 -13.09 11.63 20.78
N GLN A 45 -13.61 10.45 20.43
CA GLN A 45 -12.81 9.23 20.26
C GLN A 45 -11.88 9.34 19.05
N GLU A 46 -12.34 9.96 17.96
CA GLU A 46 -11.52 10.26 16.80
C GLU A 46 -10.36 11.19 17.18
N GLN A 47 -10.64 12.30 17.86
CA GLN A 47 -9.59 13.22 18.33
C GLN A 47 -8.60 12.54 19.27
N GLU A 48 -9.07 11.68 20.18
CA GLU A 48 -8.20 10.90 21.06
C GLU A 48 -7.31 9.95 20.24
N PHE A 49 -7.89 9.24 19.27
CA PHE A 49 -7.16 8.34 18.39
C PHE A 49 -6.05 9.07 17.62
N LEU A 50 -6.39 10.20 16.98
CA LEU A 50 -5.45 11.02 16.21
C LEU A 50 -4.34 11.56 17.11
N ALA A 51 -4.68 12.08 18.31
CA ALA A 51 -3.69 12.57 19.27
C ALA A 51 -2.74 11.45 19.75
N ARG A 52 -3.26 10.24 19.96
CA ARG A 52 -2.45 9.08 20.32
C ARG A 52 -1.54 8.65 19.17
N PHE A 53 -2.04 8.69 17.93
CA PHE A 53 -1.23 8.38 16.75
C PHE A 53 -0.08 9.36 16.58
N GLU A 54 -0.33 10.66 16.71
CA GLU A 54 0.70 11.70 16.68
C GLU A 54 1.79 11.47 17.73
N ARG A 55 1.40 11.06 18.95
CA ARG A 55 2.37 10.71 19.99
C ARG A 55 3.22 9.51 19.59
N ILE A 56 2.62 8.42 19.12
CA ILE A 56 3.36 7.22 18.67
C ILE A 56 4.27 7.53 17.48
N LYS A 57 3.83 8.40 16.55
CA LYS A 57 4.63 8.86 15.43
C LYS A 57 5.96 9.47 15.89
N VAL A 58 5.90 10.35 16.89
CA VAL A 58 7.08 11.05 17.43
C VAL A 58 7.92 10.16 18.37
N GLU A 59 7.28 9.34 19.21
CA GLU A 59 7.98 8.55 20.24
C GLU A 59 8.55 7.23 19.71
N VAL A 60 7.91 6.63 18.69
CA VAL A 60 8.24 5.28 18.23
C VAL A 60 8.55 5.23 16.74
N ILE A 61 7.65 5.68 15.87
CA ILE A 61 7.76 5.43 14.42
C ILE A 61 8.96 6.17 13.85
N LYS A 62 8.98 7.50 14.00
CA LYS A 62 10.03 8.36 13.45
C LYS A 62 11.43 8.02 14.00
N PRO A 63 11.64 7.85 15.32
CA PRO A 63 12.95 7.43 15.83
C PRO A 63 13.42 6.08 15.29
N THR A 64 12.50 5.13 15.07
CA THR A 64 12.82 3.82 14.49
C THR A 64 13.20 3.92 13.01
N MET A 65 12.47 4.74 12.24
CA MET A 65 12.82 5.06 10.85
C MET A 65 14.21 5.71 10.76
N GLU A 66 14.52 6.67 11.63
CA GLU A 66 15.83 7.33 11.69
C GLU A 66 16.96 6.36 12.07
N GLU A 67 16.73 5.46 13.04
CA GLU A 67 17.71 4.43 13.44
C GLU A 67 18.11 3.55 12.25
N ILE A 68 17.12 3.06 11.50
CA ILE A 68 17.34 2.21 10.33
C ILE A 68 17.91 3.03 9.16
N GLY A 69 17.40 4.24 8.95
CA GLY A 69 17.90 5.16 7.92
C GLY A 69 19.40 5.47 8.09
N LYS A 70 19.84 5.80 9.32
CA LYS A 70 21.27 5.99 9.64
C LYS A 70 22.10 4.73 9.40
N TYR A 71 21.51 3.54 9.55
CA TYR A 71 22.20 2.30 9.17
C TYR A 71 22.33 2.18 7.65
N LEU A 72 21.27 2.47 6.90
CA LEU A 72 21.26 2.46 5.43
C LEU A 72 22.27 3.45 4.84
N GLU A 73 22.37 4.66 5.39
CA GLU A 73 23.38 5.68 5.03
C GLU A 73 24.81 5.17 5.18
N ARG A 74 25.12 4.49 6.29
CA ARG A 74 26.45 3.88 6.50
C ARG A 74 26.77 2.77 5.49
N LYS A 75 25.76 2.23 4.80
CA LYS A 75 25.92 1.25 3.71
C LYS A 75 25.89 1.89 2.32
N GLY A 76 25.76 3.23 2.24
CA GLY A 76 25.78 4.00 1.00
C GLY A 76 24.41 4.10 0.31
N HIS A 77 23.33 3.80 1.02
CA HIS A 77 21.95 4.08 0.58
C HIS A 77 21.51 5.43 1.14
N SER A 78 20.50 6.06 0.56
CA SER A 78 19.89 7.27 1.13
C SER A 78 18.46 6.96 1.59
N TYR A 79 17.88 7.81 2.42
CA TYR A 79 16.46 7.70 2.78
C TYR A 79 15.87 9.10 3.00
N GLN A 80 14.55 9.19 2.91
CA GLN A 80 13.79 10.37 3.32
C GLN A 80 12.64 9.94 4.21
N ILE A 81 12.38 10.72 5.26
CA ILE A 81 11.17 10.60 6.08
C ILE A 81 10.31 11.81 5.75
N LYS A 82 9.08 11.55 5.30
CA LYS A 82 8.10 12.58 4.96
C LYS A 82 6.95 12.46 5.97
N ASP A 83 6.79 13.51 6.76
CA ASP A 83 5.67 13.68 7.69
C ASP A 83 4.55 14.43 6.95
N ASN A 84 3.30 13.97 7.06
CA ASN A 84 2.14 14.51 6.34
C ASN A 84 2.29 14.49 4.80
N ALA A 85 2.82 13.37 4.29
CA ALA A 85 3.30 13.24 2.92
C ALA A 85 2.25 13.00 1.82
N SER A 86 0.94 13.08 2.09
CA SER A 86 -0.06 12.70 1.09
C SER A 86 -0.86 13.91 0.58
N PRO A 87 -0.90 14.12 -0.76
CA PRO A 87 -1.91 14.93 -1.44
C PRO A 87 -3.15 14.12 -1.84
N TYR A 88 -3.27 12.87 -1.37
CA TYR A 88 -4.38 11.93 -1.66
C TYR A 88 -5.08 11.42 -0.40
N HIS A 89 -4.48 11.65 0.78
CA HIS A 89 -5.06 11.39 2.10
C HIS A 89 -5.19 12.76 2.76
N ASP A 90 -6.07 13.59 2.23
CA ASP A 90 -6.10 15.02 2.57
C ASP A 90 -6.60 15.29 4.02
N GLU A 91 -6.95 14.26 4.78
CA GLU A 91 -7.49 14.42 6.14
C GLU A 91 -6.73 13.62 7.21
N ASN A 92 -6.04 12.54 6.84
CA ASN A 92 -5.48 11.60 7.81
C ASN A 92 -3.97 11.79 8.03
N PRO A 93 -3.51 11.93 9.28
CA PRO A 93 -2.09 11.97 9.61
C PRO A 93 -1.33 10.76 9.06
N ILE A 94 -0.18 11.03 8.43
CA ILE A 94 0.65 10.02 7.77
C ILE A 94 2.13 10.27 8.03
N ILE A 95 2.90 9.20 8.22
CA ILE A 95 4.36 9.24 8.17
C ILE A 95 4.89 8.19 7.21
N LYS A 96 5.76 8.62 6.29
CA LYS A 96 6.30 7.80 5.22
C LYS A 96 7.83 7.78 5.26
N MET A 97 8.42 6.62 5.03
CA MET A 97 9.85 6.45 4.77
C MET A 97 10.05 5.95 3.35
N GLU A 98 10.82 6.70 2.57
CA GLU A 98 11.32 6.31 1.25
C GLU A 98 12.78 5.91 1.36
N ILE A 99 13.15 4.79 0.75
CA ILE A 99 14.51 4.25 0.76
C ILE A 99 15.07 4.37 -0.65
N TYR A 100 16.22 5.01 -0.82
CA TYR A 100 16.90 5.13 -2.10
C TYR A 100 18.09 4.18 -2.12
N PRO A 101 18.02 3.08 -2.90
CA PRO A 101 19.14 2.16 -3.05
C PRO A 101 20.38 2.89 -3.55
N LYS A 102 21.55 2.29 -3.30
CA LYS A 102 22.81 2.81 -3.82
C LYS A 102 22.81 2.56 -5.31
N ILE A 103 22.58 3.61 -6.08
CA ILE A 103 22.56 3.56 -7.54
C ILE A 103 23.94 3.92 -8.11
N SER A 104 24.25 3.35 -9.27
CA SER A 104 25.44 3.68 -10.04
C SER A 104 25.28 5.09 -10.65
N ALA A 105 26.37 5.82 -10.88
CA ALA A 105 26.32 7.15 -11.52
C ALA A 105 25.64 7.15 -12.92
N ALA A 106 25.46 5.98 -13.55
CA ALA A 106 24.73 5.80 -14.81
C ALA A 106 23.19 5.80 -14.65
N ASP A 107 22.67 5.84 -13.42
CA ASP A 107 21.25 5.65 -13.11
C ASP A 107 20.54 6.92 -12.61
N ASP A 108 21.25 8.06 -12.52
CA ASP A 108 20.81 9.31 -11.86
C ASP A 108 19.69 10.08 -12.60
N GLY A 109 19.58 9.93 -13.93
CA GLY A 109 18.80 10.88 -14.75
C GLY A 109 17.32 10.59 -15.00
N ARG A 110 16.73 9.50 -14.46
CA ARG A 110 15.38 9.04 -14.89
C ARG A 110 14.50 8.39 -13.82
N LEU A 111 14.75 8.63 -12.53
CA LEU A 111 14.03 7.93 -11.47
C LEU A 111 12.74 8.67 -11.09
N GLN A 112 11.62 7.95 -11.04
CA GLN A 112 10.34 8.49 -10.56
C GLN A 112 10.12 8.16 -9.08
N GLU A 113 9.37 9.00 -8.36
CA GLU A 113 9.08 8.82 -6.92
C GLU A 113 8.43 7.46 -6.61
N HIS A 114 7.72 6.87 -7.57
CA HIS A 114 7.11 5.55 -7.42
C HIS A 114 8.05 4.35 -7.61
N GLU A 115 9.32 4.59 -7.93
CA GLU A 115 10.31 3.55 -8.20
C GLU A 115 11.17 3.18 -6.99
N PHE A 116 10.76 3.58 -5.77
CA PHE A 116 11.56 3.36 -4.57
C PHE A 116 10.82 2.55 -3.50
N PRO A 117 11.55 1.70 -2.74
CA PRO A 117 10.96 1.01 -1.61
C PRO A 117 10.42 2.02 -0.62
N THR A 118 9.16 1.85 -0.24
CA THR A 118 8.43 2.80 0.59
C THR A 118 7.68 2.05 1.68
N ILE A 119 7.61 2.65 2.87
CA ILE A 119 6.66 2.25 3.91
C ILE A 119 5.97 3.49 4.47
N ALA A 120 4.66 3.43 4.63
CA ALA A 120 3.86 4.48 5.24
C ALA A 120 2.99 3.93 6.37
N PHE A 121 2.80 4.74 7.40
CA PHE A 121 1.86 4.51 8.48
C PHE A 121 0.82 5.63 8.43
N ILE A 122 -0.45 5.27 8.32
CA ILE A 122 -1.57 6.17 8.06
C ILE A 122 -2.58 5.98 9.18
N ALA A 123 -2.99 7.07 9.84
CA ALA A 123 -4.11 7.03 10.76
C ALA A 123 -5.41 6.78 10.00
N GLU A 124 -6.21 5.80 10.41
CA GLU A 124 -7.54 5.54 9.84
C GLU A 124 -8.56 5.69 10.98
N PRO A 125 -8.95 6.95 11.32
CA PRO A 125 -9.82 7.23 12.45
C PRO A 125 -11.20 6.58 12.31
N ASP A 126 -11.74 6.51 11.09
CA ASP A 126 -13.07 5.93 10.78
C ASP A 126 -13.23 4.49 11.26
N ILE A 127 -12.11 3.75 11.32
CA ILE A 127 -12.09 2.36 11.78
C ILE A 127 -11.18 2.15 13.00
N ALA A 128 -10.68 3.24 13.60
CA ALA A 128 -9.78 3.23 14.76
C ALA A 128 -8.51 2.37 14.59
N THR A 129 -7.94 2.32 13.38
CA THR A 129 -6.72 1.54 13.10
C THR A 129 -5.65 2.35 12.39
N VAL A 130 -4.46 1.77 12.27
CA VAL A 130 -3.36 2.32 11.49
C VAL A 130 -3.17 1.48 10.24
N GLY A 131 -3.37 2.10 9.09
CA GLY A 131 -3.01 1.56 7.79
C GLY A 131 -1.50 1.52 7.62
N ILE A 132 -0.97 0.39 7.15
CA ILE A 132 0.44 0.20 6.84
C ILE A 132 0.55 -0.13 5.37
N GLU A 133 1.05 0.82 4.60
CA GLU A 133 1.31 0.64 3.18
C GLU A 133 2.79 0.36 2.93
N VAL A 134 3.07 -0.68 2.14
CA VAL A 134 4.41 -1.05 1.71
C VAL A 134 4.45 -1.09 0.20
N ARG A 135 5.44 -0.41 -0.38
CA ARG A 135 5.75 -0.49 -1.81
C ARG A 135 7.09 -1.17 -2.02
N ASP A 136 7.13 -2.13 -2.94
CA ASP A 136 8.35 -2.84 -3.35
C ASP A 136 8.94 -2.36 -4.68
N GLY A 137 8.83 -1.04 -4.92
CA GLY A 137 9.44 -0.39 -6.08
C GLY A 137 10.95 -0.47 -5.98
N MET A 138 11.62 -0.65 -7.11
CA MET A 138 13.06 -0.48 -7.24
C MET A 138 13.35 0.37 -8.48
N PRO A 139 14.50 1.05 -8.55
CA PRO A 139 14.88 1.81 -9.74
C PRO A 139 14.63 1.02 -11.04
N ARG A 140 13.81 1.56 -11.94
CA ARG A 140 13.37 0.94 -13.21
C ARG A 140 12.56 -0.36 -13.09
N ARG A 141 12.02 -0.65 -11.90
CA ARG A 141 11.15 -1.79 -11.63
C ARG A 141 9.92 -1.28 -10.89
N PRO A 142 8.77 -1.14 -11.57
CA PRO A 142 7.55 -0.72 -10.89
C PRO A 142 7.26 -1.69 -9.75
N GLY A 143 6.95 -1.13 -8.59
CA GLY A 143 6.57 -1.88 -7.40
C GLY A 143 5.06 -2.08 -7.33
N LEU A 144 4.67 -3.10 -6.59
CA LEU A 144 3.31 -3.27 -6.10
C LEU A 144 3.21 -2.60 -4.73
N THR A 145 2.09 -1.92 -4.51
CA THR A 145 1.69 -1.48 -3.16
C THR A 145 0.91 -2.62 -2.50
N ARG A 146 1.22 -2.91 -1.24
CA ARG A 146 0.48 -3.84 -0.39
C ARG A 146 0.15 -3.14 0.92
N GLY A 147 -1.05 -3.36 1.42
CA GLY A 147 -1.52 -2.75 2.66
C GLY A 147 -2.02 -3.80 3.64
N HIS A 148 -1.89 -3.50 4.94
CA HIS A 148 -2.64 -4.14 6.00
C HIS A 148 -2.87 -3.13 7.13
N THR A 149 -3.86 -3.38 7.99
CA THR A 149 -4.15 -2.53 9.14
C THR A 149 -3.64 -3.15 10.44
N THR A 150 -3.41 -2.32 11.45
CA THR A 150 -3.06 -2.76 12.80
C THR A 150 -3.62 -1.80 13.84
N ASN A 151 -3.80 -2.29 15.07
CA ASN A 151 -4.16 -1.43 16.19
C ASN A 151 -2.98 -0.56 16.64
N LEU A 152 -3.31 0.60 17.22
CA LEU A 152 -2.35 1.61 17.66
C LEU A 152 -1.40 1.08 18.75
N GLU A 153 -1.89 0.22 19.64
CA GLU A 153 -1.11 -0.42 20.72
C GLU A 153 -0.06 -1.41 20.18
N SER A 154 -0.25 -1.91 18.96
CA SER A 154 0.68 -2.87 18.34
C SER A 154 1.91 -2.18 17.73
N LEU A 155 1.89 -0.85 17.60
CA LEU A 155 2.99 -0.05 17.05
C LEU A 155 4.14 0.13 18.04
N THR A 156 4.74 -0.99 18.44
CA THR A 156 5.97 -0.98 19.23
C THR A 156 7.19 -0.71 18.35
N LYS A 157 8.30 -0.31 18.97
CA LYS A 157 9.59 -0.15 18.27
C LYS A 157 9.99 -1.40 17.47
N GLU A 158 9.77 -2.58 18.05
CA GLU A 158 10.09 -3.86 17.40
C GLU A 158 9.19 -4.12 16.20
N TYR A 159 7.88 -3.87 16.34
CA TYR A 159 6.94 -4.02 15.24
C TYR A 159 7.30 -3.11 14.06
N VAL A 160 7.48 -1.81 14.31
CA VAL A 160 7.87 -0.84 13.27
C VAL A 160 9.18 -1.25 12.60
N ARG A 161 10.18 -1.66 13.39
CA ARG A 161 11.46 -2.16 12.86
C ARG A 161 11.25 -3.36 11.94
N ASN A 162 10.43 -4.33 12.33
CA ASN A 162 10.17 -5.52 11.54
C ASN A 162 9.46 -5.22 10.23
N GLN A 163 8.53 -4.25 10.21
CA GLN A 163 7.89 -3.80 8.97
C GLN A 163 8.92 -3.17 8.02
N ILE A 164 9.77 -2.26 8.50
CA ILE A 164 10.82 -1.62 7.68
C ILE A 164 11.82 -2.67 7.16
N ILE A 165 12.25 -3.62 8.00
CA ILE A 165 13.14 -4.72 7.58
C ILE A 165 12.48 -5.59 6.51
N THR A 166 11.17 -5.82 6.59
CA THR A 166 10.44 -6.60 5.59
C THR A 166 10.49 -5.92 4.23
N VAL A 167 10.27 -4.59 4.17
CA VAL A 167 10.43 -3.80 2.94
C VAL A 167 11.85 -3.95 2.38
N ILE A 168 12.88 -3.84 3.22
CA ILE A 168 14.27 -4.01 2.77
C ILE A 168 14.49 -5.43 2.23
N LYS A 169 13.99 -6.48 2.90
CA LYS A 169 14.15 -7.87 2.44
C LYS A 169 13.47 -8.12 1.10
N MET A 170 12.28 -7.57 0.88
CA MET A 170 11.55 -7.70 -0.39
C MET A 170 12.34 -7.15 -1.58
N ASN A 171 13.10 -6.08 -1.36
CA ASN A 171 13.73 -5.29 -2.42
C ASN A 171 15.23 -5.57 -2.63
N PHE A 172 15.97 -5.87 -1.55
CA PHE A 172 17.43 -5.98 -1.59
C PHE A 172 17.96 -7.42 -1.60
N VAL A 173 17.10 -8.42 -1.35
CA VAL A 173 17.50 -9.83 -1.44
C VAL A 173 17.51 -10.25 -2.91
N LYS A 174 18.70 -10.57 -3.45
CA LYS A 174 18.81 -11.19 -4.77
C LYS A 174 18.02 -12.50 -4.77
N ARG A 175 16.92 -12.56 -5.54
CA ARG A 175 16.30 -13.86 -5.86
C ARG A 175 17.34 -14.70 -6.60
N PRO A 176 17.60 -15.95 -6.19
CA PRO A 176 18.47 -16.82 -6.97
C PRO A 176 17.89 -16.93 -8.39
N ALA A 177 18.76 -16.80 -9.39
CA ALA A 177 18.37 -17.02 -10.77
C ALA A 177 17.69 -18.39 -10.85
N ARG A 178 16.46 -18.42 -11.39
CA ARG A 178 15.83 -19.70 -11.75
C ARG A 178 16.81 -20.38 -12.69
N LYS A 179 17.41 -21.49 -12.25
CA LYS A 179 18.10 -22.38 -13.18
C LYS A 179 17.03 -22.82 -14.17
N ASN A 180 17.14 -22.37 -15.41
CA ASN A 180 16.43 -23.02 -16.50
C ASN A 180 16.98 -24.45 -16.51
N SER A 181 16.12 -25.40 -16.13
CA SER A 181 16.33 -26.80 -16.38
C SER A 181 16.13 -27.00 -17.88
N ASP A 182 17.24 -27.11 -18.60
CA ASP A 182 17.30 -27.82 -19.88
C ASP A 182 17.21 -29.34 -19.62
#